data_AF-A0A535V838-F1
#
_entry.id   AF-A0A535V838-F1
#
_cell.length_a   1.000
_cell.length_b   1.000
_cell.length_c   1.000
_cell.angle_alpha   90.00
_cell.angle_beta   90.00
_cell.angle_gamma   90.00
#
_symmetry.space_group_name_H-M   'P 1'
#
loop_
_entity.id
_entity.type
_entity.pdbx_description
1 polymer ?
#
loop_
_entity_poly.entity_id
_entity_poly.type
_entity_poly.pdbx_seq_one_letter_code
_entity_poly.pdbx_strand_id
1 'polypeptide(L)'
;MAVRLPESPDAFSEAVWDDIRPYYEELVERPLDRGNVEEWLSDWSQLDSLLSEASALASFAYTCDTADPEREAAQLRLGSEIGPKAHHQRSLLQRRLVDLDYVRPGLETMVQRFANQSEIFREANVPLFAQLS
;
A
#
# COMPACT_ATOMS: atom_id res chain seq x y z
N MET A 1 -20.71 0.68 1.71
CA MET A 1 -20.68 0.66 0.23
C MET A 1 -19.22 0.58 -0.15
N ALA A 2 -18.82 -0.41 -0.96
CA ALA A 2 -17.44 -0.51 -1.44
C ALA A 2 -17.07 0.76 -2.21
N VAL A 3 -15.91 1.34 -1.91
CA VAL A 3 -15.43 2.52 -2.65
C VAL A 3 -14.96 2.01 -4.01
N ARG A 4 -15.48 2.59 -5.10
CA ARG A 4 -15.06 2.21 -6.46
C ARG A 4 -13.66 2.73 -6.73
N LEU A 5 -12.73 1.83 -7.00
CA LEU A 5 -11.40 2.17 -7.48
C LEU A 5 -11.46 2.83 -8.86
N PRO A 6 -10.51 3.74 -9.17
CA PRO A 6 -10.41 4.32 -10.50
C PRO A 6 -9.98 3.28 -11.54
N GLU A 7 -10.34 3.52 -12.80
CA GLU A 7 -10.08 2.58 -13.91
C GLU A 7 -8.64 2.66 -14.45
N SER A 8 -7.89 3.71 -14.11
CA SER A 8 -6.53 3.96 -14.61
C SER A 8 -5.62 4.55 -13.52
N PRO A 9 -4.31 4.23 -13.52
CA PRO A 9 -3.31 4.87 -12.65
C PRO A 9 -3.19 6.39 -12.88
N ASP A 10 -3.64 6.91 -14.03
CA ASP A 10 -3.68 8.35 -14.31
C ASP A 10 -4.46 9.13 -13.24
N ALA A 11 -5.46 8.49 -12.63
CA ALA A 11 -6.24 9.09 -11.55
C ALA A 11 -5.39 9.41 -10.30
N PHE A 12 -4.22 8.78 -10.15
CA PHE A 12 -3.29 9.02 -9.05
C PHE A 12 -2.07 9.87 -9.44
N SER A 13 -1.95 10.29 -10.70
CA SER A 13 -0.82 11.10 -11.17
C SER A 13 -0.73 12.44 -10.42
N GLU A 14 -1.86 13.10 -10.21
CA GLU A 14 -1.99 14.38 -9.49
C GLU A 14 -2.59 14.24 -8.10
N ALA A 15 -2.94 13.03 -7.67
CA ALA A 15 -3.59 12.79 -6.39
C ALA A 15 -2.70 13.21 -5.21
N VAL A 16 -3.35 13.73 -4.17
CA VAL A 16 -2.76 13.86 -2.84
C VAL A 16 -3.17 12.69 -1.97
N TRP A 17 -2.54 12.55 -0.80
CA TRP A 17 -2.89 11.48 0.13
C TRP A 17 -4.39 11.49 0.49
N ASP A 18 -5.02 12.65 0.59
CA ASP A 18 -6.44 12.75 0.95
C ASP A 18 -7.38 12.11 -0.08
N ASP A 19 -6.96 12.06 -1.34
CA ASP A 19 -7.72 11.37 -2.41
C ASP A 19 -7.57 9.84 -2.32
N ILE A 20 -6.42 9.37 -1.83
CA ILE A 20 -6.06 7.93 -1.80
C ILE A 20 -6.50 7.29 -0.48
N ARG A 21 -6.43 8.04 0.63
CA ARG A 21 -6.75 7.59 1.98
C ARG A 21 -8.09 6.86 2.07
N PRO A 22 -9.20 7.33 1.47
CA PRO A 22 -10.51 6.69 1.60
C PRO A 22 -10.56 5.26 1.06
N TYR A 23 -9.78 4.93 0.02
CA TYR A 23 -9.73 3.57 -0.53
C TYR A 23 -9.07 2.60 0.46
N TYR A 24 -7.99 3.04 1.13
CA TYR A 24 -7.34 2.24 2.18
C TYR A 24 -8.22 2.13 3.42
N GLU A 25 -8.82 3.24 3.87
CA GLU A 25 -9.72 3.26 5.03
C GLU A 25 -10.89 2.29 4.83
N GLU A 26 -11.50 2.29 3.64
CA GLU A 26 -12.58 1.35 3.35
C GLU A 26 -12.11 -0.11 3.44
N LEU A 27 -10.94 -0.46 2.90
CA LEU A 27 -10.39 -1.82 3.05
C LEU A 27 -10.03 -2.17 4.50
N VAL A 28 -9.63 -1.20 5.33
CA VAL A 28 -9.32 -1.38 6.75
C VAL A 28 -10.59 -1.54 7.60
N GLU A 29 -11.66 -0.86 7.24
CA GLU A 29 -12.93 -0.88 7.99
C GLU A 29 -13.91 -1.96 7.49
N ARG A 30 -13.77 -2.41 6.23
CA ARG A 30 -14.64 -3.41 5.62
C ARG A 30 -14.64 -4.69 6.47
N PRO A 31 -15.79 -5.23 6.88
CA PRO A 31 -15.84 -6.54 7.55
C PRO A 31 -15.12 -7.59 6.71
N LEU A 32 -14.24 -8.36 7.33
CA LEU A 32 -13.40 -9.35 6.67
C LEU A 32 -13.66 -10.71 7.29
N ASP A 33 -14.03 -11.67 6.45
CA ASP A 33 -14.26 -13.06 6.81
C ASP A 33 -13.86 -14.00 5.66
N ARG A 34 -13.91 -15.31 5.90
CA ARG A 34 -13.44 -16.31 4.92
C ARG A 34 -14.31 -16.37 3.64
N GLY A 35 -15.52 -15.82 3.67
CA GLY A 35 -16.41 -15.75 2.52
C GLY A 35 -16.10 -14.58 1.58
N ASN A 36 -15.43 -13.52 2.05
CA ASN A 36 -15.14 -12.32 1.25
C ASN A 36 -13.65 -12.00 1.10
N VAL A 37 -12.76 -12.73 1.78
CA VAL A 37 -11.30 -12.51 1.76
C VAL A 37 -10.71 -12.45 0.36
N GLU A 38 -11.21 -13.24 -0.59
CA GLU A 38 -10.71 -13.28 -1.96
C GLU A 38 -11.03 -11.99 -2.73
N GLU A 39 -12.25 -11.48 -2.59
CA GLU A 39 -12.65 -10.20 -3.18
C GLU A 39 -11.88 -9.05 -2.51
N TRP A 40 -11.75 -9.08 -1.19
CA TRP A 40 -10.96 -8.11 -0.44
C TRP A 40 -9.47 -8.10 -0.85
N LEU A 41 -8.87 -9.28 -1.06
CA LEU A 41 -7.49 -9.41 -1.56
C LEU A 41 -7.37 -8.86 -2.99
N SER A 42 -8.37 -9.10 -3.84
CA SER A 42 -8.41 -8.57 -5.20
C SER A 42 -8.48 -7.04 -5.20
N ASP A 43 -9.38 -6.45 -4.41
CA ASP A 43 -9.52 -5.00 -4.29
C ASP A 43 -8.26 -4.35 -3.74
N TRP A 44 -7.66 -4.94 -2.70
CA TRP A 44 -6.38 -4.48 -2.18
C TRP A 44 -5.28 -4.54 -3.24
N SER A 45 -5.17 -5.66 -3.97
CA SER A 45 -4.17 -5.84 -5.03
C SER A 45 -4.36 -4.82 -6.16
N GLN A 46 -5.60 -4.49 -6.51
CA GLN A 46 -5.92 -3.51 -7.54
C GLN A 46 -5.52 -2.09 -7.09
N LEU A 47 -5.88 -1.69 -5.87
CA LEU A 47 -5.48 -0.40 -5.30
C LEU A 47 -3.94 -0.27 -5.27
N ASP A 48 -3.26 -1.34 -4.83
CA ASP A 48 -1.81 -1.36 -4.74
C ASP A 48 -1.13 -1.24 -6.10
N SER A 49 -1.70 -1.91 -7.11
CA SER A 49 -1.22 -1.89 -8.48
C SER A 49 -1.36 -0.50 -9.11
N LEU A 50 -2.52 0.15 -8.95
CA LEU A 50 -2.78 1.50 -9.45
C LEU A 50 -1.80 2.52 -8.85
N LEU A 51 -1.57 2.46 -7.53
CA LEU A 51 -0.65 3.38 -6.86
C LEU A 51 0.82 3.12 -7.24
N SER A 52 1.20 1.85 -7.36
CA SER A 52 2.55 1.46 -7.75
C SER A 52 2.86 1.85 -9.19
N GLU A 53 1.90 1.70 -10.09
CA GLU A 53 2.03 2.09 -11.50
C GLU A 53 2.13 3.63 -11.64
N ALA A 54 1.28 4.39 -10.93
CA ALA A 54 1.40 5.84 -10.89
C ALA A 54 2.78 6.32 -10.39
N SER A 55 3.30 5.68 -9.33
CA SER A 55 4.62 5.96 -8.78
C SER A 55 5.75 5.62 -9.77
N ALA A 56 5.63 4.50 -10.49
CA ALA A 56 6.59 4.09 -11.50
C ALA A 56 6.59 5.04 -12.71
N LEU A 57 5.42 5.50 -13.16
CA LEU A 57 5.28 6.48 -14.23
C LEU A 57 5.90 7.83 -13.86
N ALA A 58 5.65 8.33 -12.64
CA ALA A 58 6.28 9.55 -12.14
C ALA A 58 7.81 9.42 -12.06
N SER A 59 8.29 8.26 -11.57
CA SER A 59 9.73 7.95 -11.51
C SER A 59 10.34 7.97 -12.91
N PHE A 60 9.70 7.29 -13.86
CA PHE A 60 10.15 7.23 -15.25
C PHE A 60 10.21 8.63 -15.88
N ALA A 61 9.12 9.41 -15.75
CA ALA A 61 9.06 10.76 -16.28
C ALA A 61 10.18 11.66 -15.73
N TYR A 62 10.42 11.61 -14.41
CA TYR A 62 11.52 12.32 -13.75
C TYR A 62 12.89 11.86 -14.26
N THR A 63 13.11 10.55 -14.43
CA THR A 63 14.39 10.05 -14.97
C THR A 63 14.65 10.47 -16.42
N CYS A 64 13.60 10.74 -17.21
CA CYS A 64 13.74 11.27 -18.57
C CYS A 64 14.14 12.75 -18.59
N ASP A 65 13.71 13.54 -17.61
CA ASP A 65 14.09 14.95 -17.47
C ASP A 65 14.14 15.34 -15.99
N THR A 66 15.35 15.27 -15.44
CA THR A 66 15.60 15.54 -14.01
C THR A 66 15.69 17.02 -13.68
N ALA A 67 15.69 17.90 -14.69
CA ALA A 67 15.68 19.35 -14.49
C ALA A 67 14.25 19.93 -14.46
N ASP A 68 13.25 19.11 -14.78
CA ASP A 68 11.84 19.50 -14.78
C ASP A 68 11.28 19.52 -13.35
N PRO A 69 10.89 20.69 -12.82
CA PRO A 69 10.41 20.82 -11.44
C PRO A 69 9.03 20.18 -11.21
N GLU A 70 8.20 20.06 -12.24
CA GLU A 70 6.88 19.45 -12.11
C GLU A 70 7.00 17.93 -11.98
N ARG A 71 7.91 17.32 -12.75
CA ARG A 71 8.23 15.88 -12.65
C ARG A 71 8.92 15.54 -11.35
N GLU A 72 9.85 16.38 -10.88
CA GLU A 72 10.46 16.24 -9.57
C GLU A 72 9.39 16.28 -8.46
N ALA A 73 8.49 17.27 -8.50
CA ALA A 73 7.42 17.41 -7.52
C ALA A 73 6.48 16.19 -7.50
N ALA A 74 6.07 15.67 -8.66
CA ALA A 74 5.23 14.48 -8.75
C ALA A 74 5.92 13.24 -8.16
N GLN A 75 7.19 13.04 -8.48
CA GLN A 75 7.99 11.93 -7.96
C GLN A 75 8.17 12.02 -6.44
N LEU A 76 8.49 13.21 -5.92
CA LEU A 76 8.64 13.44 -4.49
C LEU A 76 7.31 13.24 -3.74
N ARG A 77 6.19 13.72 -4.29
CA ARG A 77 4.87 13.54 -3.69
C ARG A 77 4.50 12.05 -3.56
N LEU A 78 4.63 11.29 -4.66
CA LEU A 78 4.29 9.86 -4.65
C LEU A 78 5.25 9.05 -3.77
N GLY A 79 6.55 9.29 -3.89
CA GLY A 79 7.56 8.53 -3.16
C GLY A 79 7.69 8.89 -1.69
N SER A 80 7.73 10.18 -1.36
CA SER A 80 8.09 10.67 -0.02
C SER A 80 6.89 11.06 0.83
N GLU A 81 5.78 11.49 0.23
CA GLU A 81 4.58 11.90 1.00
C GLU A 81 3.52 10.79 1.06
N ILE A 82 3.22 10.18 -0.07
CA ILE A 82 2.17 9.15 -0.19
C ILE A 82 2.73 7.78 0.21
N GLY A 83 3.93 7.43 -0.28
CA GLY A 83 4.58 6.14 -0.04
C GLY A 83 4.57 5.69 1.43
N PRO A 84 5.06 6.50 2.39
CA PRO A 84 5.07 6.13 3.80
C PRO A 84 3.68 5.92 4.40
N LYS A 85 2.70 6.74 4.00
CA LYS A 85 1.31 6.65 4.49
C LYS A 85 0.60 5.41 3.92
N ALA A 86 0.81 5.12 2.64
CA ALA A 86 0.34 3.90 2.00
C ALA A 86 0.97 2.66 2.66
N HIS A 87 2.27 2.69 2.97
CA HIS A 87 2.94 1.62 3.71
C HIS A 87 2.30 1.37 5.08
N HIS A 88 2.00 2.43 5.84
CA HIS A 88 1.30 2.29 7.12
C HIS A 88 -0.06 1.59 6.96
N GLN A 89 -0.87 1.98 5.96
CA GLN A 89 -2.15 1.33 5.69
C GLN A 89 -1.99 -0.13 5.27
N ARG A 90 -1.00 -0.45 4.42
CA ARG A 90 -0.67 -1.84 4.04
C ARG A 90 -0.35 -2.70 5.27
N SER A 91 0.37 -2.18 6.26
CA SER A 91 0.66 -2.91 7.49
C SER A 91 -0.61 -3.24 8.29
N LEU A 92 -1.61 -2.35 8.30
CA LEU A 92 -2.91 -2.63 8.92
C LEU A 92 -3.64 -3.75 8.17
N LEU A 93 -3.70 -3.68 6.83
CA LEU A 93 -4.34 -4.71 6.00
C LEU A 93 -3.66 -6.08 6.15
N GLN A 94 -2.32 -6.12 6.16
CA GLN A 94 -1.54 -7.33 6.41
C GLN A 94 -1.91 -7.98 7.73
N ARG A 95 -2.03 -7.19 8.81
CA ARG A 95 -2.40 -7.69 10.12
C ARG A 95 -3.80 -8.29 10.12
N ARG A 96 -4.77 -7.65 9.46
CA ARG A 96 -6.13 -8.19 9.32
C ARG A 96 -6.15 -9.53 8.61
N LEU A 97 -5.34 -9.70 7.55
CA LEU A 97 -5.23 -10.98 6.84
C LEU A 97 -4.63 -12.08 7.71
N VAL A 98 -3.59 -11.75 8.50
CA VAL A 98 -2.96 -12.69 9.45
C VAL A 98 -3.94 -13.08 10.55
N ASP A 99 -4.67 -12.11 11.13
CA ASP A 99 -5.65 -12.34 12.21
C ASP A 99 -6.86 -13.18 11.73
N LEU A 100 -7.17 -13.18 10.43
CA LEU A 100 -8.21 -14.03 9.85
C LEU A 100 -7.84 -15.53 9.85
N ASP A 101 -6.55 -15.85 9.99
CA ASP A 101 -6.03 -17.22 9.89
C ASP A 101 -6.54 -17.93 8.62
N TYR A 102 -6.51 -17.21 7.49
CA TYR A 102 -6.93 -17.74 6.20
C TYR A 102 -5.72 -18.18 5.38
N VAL A 103 -5.65 -19.47 5.10
CA VAL A 103 -4.55 -20.07 4.32
C VAL A 103 -5.13 -20.94 3.21
N ARG A 104 -4.64 -20.73 1.99
CA ARG A 104 -4.96 -21.53 0.81
C ARG A 104 -3.70 -21.76 -0.04
N PRO A 105 -3.69 -22.77 -0.93
CA PRO A 105 -2.58 -22.99 -1.85
C PRO A 105 -2.22 -21.72 -2.63
N GLY A 106 -0.95 -21.33 -2.57
CA GLY A 106 -0.41 -20.13 -3.20
C GLY A 106 -0.41 -18.87 -2.31
N LEU A 107 -1.11 -18.90 -1.17
CA LEU A 107 -1.15 -17.79 -0.22
C LEU A 107 -0.27 -18.03 1.02
N GLU A 108 0.15 -19.27 1.27
CA GLU A 108 0.86 -19.66 2.50
C GLU A 108 2.11 -18.81 2.77
N THR A 109 2.95 -18.65 1.74
CA THR A 109 4.20 -17.87 1.83
C THR A 109 3.94 -16.38 2.09
N MET A 110 2.85 -15.83 1.54
CA MET A 110 2.49 -14.43 1.73
C MET A 110 2.03 -14.17 3.17
N VAL A 111 1.15 -15.02 3.71
CA VAL A 111 0.69 -14.92 5.09
C VAL A 111 1.85 -15.10 6.07
N GLN A 112 2.74 -16.07 5.84
CA GLN A 112 3.94 -16.25 6.65
C GLN A 112 4.86 -15.02 6.61
N ARG A 113 5.06 -14.42 5.43
CA ARG A 113 5.84 -13.19 5.30
C ARG A 113 5.23 -12.06 6.12
N PHE A 114 3.92 -11.87 6.07
CA PHE A 114 3.24 -10.82 6.82
C PHE A 114 3.26 -11.06 8.32
N ALA A 115 3.09 -12.31 8.76
CA ALA A 115 3.27 -12.68 10.16
C ALA A 115 4.68 -12.31 10.64
N ASN A 116 5.71 -12.71 9.90
CA ASN A 116 7.11 -12.37 10.22
C ASN A 116 7.36 -10.86 10.26
N GLN A 117 6.82 -10.10 9.31
CA GLN A 117 6.95 -8.63 9.28
C GLN A 117 6.30 -7.98 10.51
N SER A 118 5.11 -8.46 10.91
CA SER A 118 4.44 -8.02 12.14
C SER A 118 5.26 -8.35 13.40
N GLU A 119 5.92 -9.51 13.45
CA GLU A 119 6.76 -9.91 14.57
C GLU A 119 8.10 -9.14 14.65
N ILE A 120 8.67 -8.76 13.50
CA ILE A 120 9.86 -7.91 13.43
C ILE A 120 9.53 -6.46 13.81
N PHE A 121 8.30 -6.01 13.56
CA PHE A 121 7.82 -4.68 13.96
C PHE A 121 7.13 -4.71 15.35
N ARG A 122 7.83 -5.25 16.36
CA ARG A 122 7.44 -5.10 17.78
C ARG A 122 8.00 -3.79 18.32
N GLU A 123 7.28 -3.12 19.22
CA GLU A 123 7.70 -1.87 19.89
C GLU A 123 9.10 -1.99 20.53
N ALA A 124 9.47 -3.21 20.96
CA ALA A 124 10.79 -3.55 21.47
C ALA A 124 11.95 -3.45 20.45
N ASN A 125 11.66 -3.45 19.14
CA ASN A 125 12.67 -3.38 18.06
C ASN A 125 12.90 -1.94 17.55
N VAL A 126 12.00 -1.00 17.89
CA VAL A 126 12.13 0.43 17.55
C VAL A 126 13.48 1.02 18.02
N PRO A 127 14.01 0.71 19.22
CA PRO A 127 15.31 1.22 19.66
C PRO A 127 16.51 0.62 18.91
N LEU A 128 16.36 -0.56 18.30
CA LEU A 128 17.44 -1.24 17.58
C LEU A 128 17.58 -0.71 16.14
N PHE A 129 16.46 -0.38 15.49
CA PHE A 129 16.48 0.26 14.17
C PHE A 129 17.07 1.68 14.20
N ALA A 130 16.87 2.42 15.30
CA ALA A 130 17.48 3.74 15.50
C ALA A 130 19.01 3.73 15.61
N GLN A 131 19.63 2.56 15.87
CA GLN A 131 21.09 2.41 16.01
C GLN A 131 21.78 1.98 14.70
N LEU A 132 21.02 1.69 13.64
CA LEU A 132 21.55 1.34 12.31
C LEU A 132 21.61 2.55 11.35
N SER A 133 21.24 3.75 11.82
CA SER A 133 21.36 5.02 11.09
C SER A 133 22.58 5.82 11.55
#